data_AF-A0A7W5JZA7-F1
#
_entry.id   AF-A0A7W5JZA7-F1
#
_cell.length_a   1.000
_cell.length_b   1.000
_cell.length_c   1.000
_cell.angle_alpha   90.00
_cell.angle_beta   90.00
_cell.angle_gamma   90.00
#
_symmetry.space_group_name_H-M   'P 1'
#
loop_
_entity.id
_entity.type
_entity.pdbx_description
1 polymer ?
#
loop_
_entity_poly.entity_id
_entity_poly.type
_entity_poly.pdbx_seq_one_letter_code
_entity_poly.pdbx_strand_id
1 'polypeptide(L)'
;AVWSASDAPVLAYMDVDLSTDLRALLPLIAPIVSGHSDLAIGTRLARSSRVVRGPKRELISRSYNLILRGALSASFSDAQCGFKAIRNEVAHDLLPLVEDDNWFFDTELLVIAQRVGLRIHEVPVDWVDDPDSRVDVVATAREDLRGVVRLLRSFAGGRIPVARLRAELGRDAEVPSTVPGVPRGMFGQLLRFGGVGVLSTLAYFVLYLGMRDLTGPQAANLVALLVTAIANTAANRRVTFGVRGSDGALRHHAGGLIAFLVGLGLTSGSLWVLHQVSPDPNRGIEVAILVLANAISTLVRFLALRQLMAHRR
;
A
#
# COMPACT_ATOMS: atom_id res chain seq x y z
N ALA A 1 -8.83 23.51 -10.49
CA ALA A 1 -9.35 24.78 -11.04
C ALA A 1 -10.77 25.11 -10.57
N VAL A 2 -11.76 24.21 -10.74
CA VAL A 2 -13.18 24.52 -10.45
C VAL A 2 -13.46 24.88 -8.99
N TRP A 3 -12.92 24.10 -8.03
CA TRP A 3 -13.10 24.36 -6.60
C TRP A 3 -12.47 25.67 -6.12
N SER A 4 -11.33 26.06 -6.72
CA SER A 4 -10.58 27.25 -6.29
C SER A 4 -11.29 28.58 -6.58
N ALA A 5 -12.31 28.59 -7.44
CA ALA A 5 -13.05 29.78 -7.82
C ALA A 5 -14.41 29.93 -7.11
N SER A 6 -14.82 28.94 -6.31
CA SER A 6 -16.11 28.96 -5.62
C SER A 6 -15.99 29.56 -4.22
N ASP A 7 -16.95 30.40 -3.86
CA ASP A 7 -17.14 31.00 -2.54
C ASP A 7 -18.08 30.18 -1.63
N ALA A 8 -18.60 29.05 -2.12
CA ALA A 8 -19.50 28.19 -1.35
C ALA A 8 -18.79 27.62 -0.11
N PRO A 9 -19.42 27.53 1.06
CA PRO A 9 -18.78 26.99 2.28
C PRO A 9 -18.35 25.51 2.15
N VAL A 10 -19.06 24.76 1.31
CA VAL A 10 -18.80 23.35 1.02
C VAL A 10 -18.61 23.20 -0.49
N LEU A 11 -17.52 22.54 -0.87
CA LEU A 11 -17.19 22.22 -2.25
C LEU A 11 -17.41 20.73 -2.45
N ALA A 12 -18.13 20.34 -3.49
CA ALA A 12 -18.32 18.94 -3.85
C ALA A 12 -18.04 18.73 -5.34
N TYR A 13 -17.62 17.53 -5.71
CA TYR A 13 -17.69 17.07 -7.11
C TYR A 13 -18.19 15.63 -7.14
N MET A 14 -18.73 15.29 -8.31
CA MET A 14 -19.17 13.96 -8.66
C MET A 14 -18.96 13.75 -10.16
N ASP A 15 -18.87 12.49 -10.56
CA ASP A 15 -18.83 12.12 -11.98
C ASP A 15 -20.14 12.52 -12.67
N VAL A 16 -20.03 13.10 -13.87
CA VAL A 16 -21.19 13.62 -14.64
C VAL A 16 -22.09 12.50 -15.19
N ASP A 17 -21.56 11.29 -15.28
CA ASP A 17 -22.26 10.09 -15.74
C ASP A 17 -23.30 9.56 -14.74
N LEU A 18 -23.38 10.17 -13.54
CA LEU A 18 -24.24 9.73 -12.44
C LEU A 18 -24.04 8.27 -12.06
N SER A 19 -22.82 7.75 -12.23
CA SER A 19 -22.44 6.42 -11.73
C SER A 19 -22.65 6.28 -10.22
N THR A 20 -22.63 7.41 -9.51
CA THR A 20 -23.04 7.52 -8.10
C THR A 20 -24.43 8.14 -8.00
N ASP A 21 -25.32 7.47 -7.26
CA ASP A 21 -26.70 7.93 -7.05
C ASP A 21 -26.75 9.31 -6.33
N LEU A 22 -27.50 10.26 -6.90
CA LEU A 22 -27.71 11.60 -6.35
C LEU A 22 -28.29 11.60 -4.93
N ARG A 23 -28.99 10.53 -4.53
CA ARG A 23 -29.48 10.37 -3.15
C ARG A 23 -28.35 10.37 -2.11
N ALA A 24 -27.12 10.05 -2.52
CA ALA A 24 -25.95 10.09 -1.65
C ALA A 24 -25.38 11.51 -1.42
N LEU A 25 -25.84 12.53 -2.16
CA LEU A 25 -25.30 13.90 -2.06
C LEU A 25 -25.56 14.54 -0.70
N LEU A 26 -26.78 14.45 -0.18
CA LEU A 26 -27.09 14.99 1.14
C LEU A 26 -26.32 14.26 2.27
N PRO A 27 -26.28 12.92 2.30
CA PRO A 27 -25.39 12.18 3.21
C PRO A 27 -23.91 12.57 3.12
N LEU A 28 -23.40 12.89 1.92
CA LEU A 28 -22.01 13.32 1.72
C LEU A 28 -21.73 14.71 2.31
N ILE A 29 -22.66 15.64 2.15
CA ILE A 29 -22.49 17.04 2.58
C ILE A 29 -22.79 17.22 4.08
N ALA A 30 -23.73 16.46 4.64
CA ALA A 30 -24.15 16.53 6.04
C ALA A 30 -22.99 16.52 7.08
N PRO A 31 -21.98 15.62 7.02
CA PRO A 31 -20.88 15.62 7.97
C PRO A 31 -19.97 16.86 7.86
N ILE A 32 -19.92 17.51 6.69
CA ILE A 32 -19.15 18.75 6.49
C ILE A 32 -19.89 19.95 7.10
N VAL A 33 -21.18 20.08 6.78
CA VAL A 33 -22.04 21.18 7.26
C VAL A 33 -22.18 21.15 8.78
N SER A 34 -22.35 19.96 9.36
CA SER A 34 -22.40 19.76 10.81
C SER A 34 -21.07 20.03 11.53
N GLY A 35 -19.96 20.20 10.79
CA GLY A 35 -18.63 20.33 11.37
C GLY A 35 -18.07 19.05 11.99
N HIS A 36 -18.73 17.90 11.77
CA HIS A 36 -18.25 16.60 12.22
C HIS A 36 -17.00 16.16 11.45
N SER A 37 -16.88 16.56 10.18
CA SER A 37 -15.78 16.17 9.30
C SER A 37 -15.31 17.32 8.44
N ASP A 38 -14.06 17.22 8.01
CA ASP A 38 -13.40 18.24 7.19
C ASP A 38 -13.44 17.86 5.70
N LEU A 39 -13.46 16.55 5.43
CA LEU A 39 -13.58 15.93 4.11
C LEU A 39 -14.49 14.70 4.21
N ALA A 40 -15.35 14.50 3.22
CA ALA A 40 -16.23 13.36 3.08
C ALA A 40 -16.04 12.74 1.70
N ILE A 41 -16.02 11.42 1.64
CA ILE A 41 -15.87 10.67 0.39
C ILE A 41 -16.95 9.60 0.27
N GLY A 42 -17.39 9.35 -0.95
CA GLY A 42 -18.08 8.11 -1.28
C GLY A 42 -17.14 6.92 -1.14
N THR A 43 -17.67 5.77 -0.72
CA THR A 43 -16.95 4.51 -0.77
C THR A 43 -17.75 3.43 -1.46
N ARG A 44 -17.13 2.81 -2.46
CA ARG A 44 -17.66 1.63 -3.17
C ARG A 44 -17.21 0.33 -2.50
N LEU A 45 -16.38 0.41 -1.45
CA LEU A 45 -15.76 -0.75 -0.81
C LEU A 45 -16.30 -1.02 0.61
N ALA A 46 -17.27 -0.24 1.08
CA ALA A 46 -17.98 -0.54 2.32
C ALA A 46 -18.88 -1.76 2.16
N ARG A 47 -19.09 -2.51 3.25
CA ARG A 47 -19.92 -3.74 3.25
C ARG A 47 -21.37 -3.48 2.86
N SER A 48 -21.87 -2.27 3.09
CA SER A 48 -23.23 -1.84 2.76
C SER A 48 -23.38 -1.23 1.37
N SER A 49 -22.27 -1.00 0.65
CA SER A 49 -22.31 -0.46 -0.71
C SER A 49 -22.79 -1.53 -1.70
N ARG A 50 -23.77 -1.22 -2.55
CA ARG A 50 -24.09 -2.10 -3.70
C ARG A 50 -23.32 -1.66 -4.91
N VAL A 51 -22.44 -2.56 -5.36
CA VAL A 51 -21.57 -2.30 -6.49
C VAL A 51 -21.72 -3.38 -7.52
N VAL A 52 -22.13 -2.99 -8.73
CA VAL A 52 -22.19 -3.87 -9.88
C VAL A 52 -20.95 -3.60 -10.72
N ARG A 53 -19.92 -4.46 -10.64
CA ARG A 53 -18.67 -4.32 -11.41
C ARG A 53 -18.07 -5.66 -11.80
N GLY A 54 -17.24 -5.67 -12.85
CA GLY A 54 -16.49 -6.87 -13.25
C GLY A 54 -15.43 -7.31 -12.23
N PRO A 55 -15.14 -8.63 -12.11
CA PRO A 55 -14.20 -9.17 -11.11
C PRO A 55 -12.76 -8.65 -11.28
N LYS A 56 -12.35 -8.36 -12.52
CA LYS A 56 -11.03 -7.77 -12.81
C LYS A 56 -10.88 -6.38 -12.18
N ARG A 57 -11.89 -5.51 -12.35
CA ARG A 57 -11.89 -4.15 -11.79
C ARG A 57 -11.93 -4.17 -10.26
N GLU A 58 -12.68 -5.10 -9.67
CA GLU A 58 -12.70 -5.29 -8.22
C GLU A 58 -11.32 -5.66 -7.66
N LEU A 59 -10.64 -6.63 -8.31
CA LEU A 59 -9.30 -7.03 -7.89
C LEU A 59 -8.31 -5.87 -8.00
N ILE A 60 -8.34 -5.10 -9.08
CA ILE A 60 -7.47 -3.94 -9.30
C ILE A 60 -7.72 -2.88 -8.23
N SER A 61 -8.97 -2.48 -8.01
CA SER A 61 -9.34 -1.47 -7.01
C SER A 61 -8.93 -1.87 -5.60
N ARG A 62 -9.17 -3.14 -5.21
CA ARG A 62 -8.73 -3.66 -3.90
C ARG A 62 -7.21 -3.71 -3.77
N SER A 63 -6.51 -4.15 -4.82
CA SER A 63 -5.04 -4.21 -4.82
C SER A 63 -4.44 -2.82 -4.71
N TYR A 64 -5.01 -1.84 -5.40
CA TYR A 64 -4.60 -0.45 -5.31
C TYR A 64 -4.80 0.12 -3.90
N ASN A 65 -6.00 -0.01 -3.34
CA ASN A 65 -6.26 0.46 -1.97
C ASN A 65 -5.39 -0.27 -0.93
N LEU A 66 -5.05 -1.55 -1.15
CA LEU A 66 -4.10 -2.28 -0.32
C LEU A 66 -2.68 -1.66 -0.40
N ILE A 67 -2.21 -1.32 -1.60
CA ILE A 67 -0.94 -0.61 -1.79
C ILE A 67 -0.96 0.72 -1.02
N LEU A 68 -2.01 1.52 -1.15
CA LEU A 68 -2.12 2.80 -0.43
C LEU A 68 -2.12 2.63 1.08
N ARG A 69 -2.85 1.63 1.60
CA ARG A 69 -2.93 1.35 3.03
C ARG A 69 -1.56 1.08 3.65
N GLY A 70 -0.61 0.47 2.95
CA GLY A 70 0.70 0.22 3.56
C GLY A 70 1.85 1.04 3.01
N ALA A 71 1.81 1.52 1.77
CA ALA A 71 2.80 2.49 1.30
C ALA A 71 2.60 3.85 1.98
N LEU A 72 1.34 4.30 2.08
CA LEU A 72 1.00 5.65 2.54
C LEU A 72 0.32 5.67 3.91
N SER A 73 0.02 4.51 4.50
CA SER A 73 -0.72 4.38 5.76
C SER A 73 -2.13 4.95 5.68
N ALA A 74 -2.77 4.87 4.50
CA ALA A 74 -4.14 5.32 4.30
C ALA A 74 -5.11 4.58 5.26
N SER A 75 -5.99 5.34 5.93
CA SER A 75 -7.05 4.82 6.79
C SER A 75 -8.39 4.73 6.07
N PHE A 76 -8.54 5.42 4.94
CA PHE A 76 -9.75 5.40 4.13
C PHE A 76 -9.85 4.12 3.27
N SER A 77 -11.07 3.73 2.93
CA SER A 77 -11.33 2.48 2.23
C SER A 77 -11.24 2.56 0.71
N ASP A 78 -11.67 3.67 0.10
CA ASP A 78 -11.73 3.86 -1.35
C ASP A 78 -11.15 5.22 -1.76
N ALA A 79 -9.91 5.22 -2.24
CA ALA A 79 -9.24 6.44 -2.69
C ALA A 79 -9.86 7.01 -3.97
N GLN A 80 -10.27 6.13 -4.88
CA GLN A 80 -10.56 6.44 -6.29
C GLN A 80 -12.04 6.74 -6.54
N CYS A 81 -12.84 6.90 -5.50
CA CYS A 81 -14.24 7.28 -5.68
C CYS A 81 -14.30 8.77 -6.04
N GLY A 82 -14.78 9.09 -7.24
CA GLY A 82 -14.94 10.45 -7.76
C GLY A 82 -16.09 11.23 -7.10
N PHE A 83 -16.55 10.82 -5.91
CA PHE A 83 -17.61 11.47 -5.16
C PHE A 83 -17.05 12.00 -3.85
N LYS A 84 -16.79 13.32 -3.77
CA LYS A 84 -16.15 13.93 -2.60
C LYS A 84 -16.75 15.29 -2.26
N ALA A 85 -16.79 15.61 -0.97
CA ALA A 85 -17.16 16.92 -0.45
C ALA A 85 -16.16 17.39 0.59
N ILE A 86 -15.71 18.63 0.50
CA ILE A 86 -14.69 19.22 1.35
C ILE A 86 -15.15 20.60 1.82
N ARG A 87 -14.71 21.00 3.01
CA ARG A 87 -14.89 22.38 3.46
C ARG A 87 -14.01 23.33 2.65
N ASN A 88 -14.55 24.48 2.24
CA ASN A 88 -13.83 25.42 1.38
C ASN A 88 -12.49 25.89 2.00
N GLU A 89 -12.50 26.29 3.28
CA GLU A 89 -11.28 26.73 3.98
C GLU A 89 -10.16 25.67 3.94
N VAL A 90 -10.53 24.39 4.09
CA VAL A 90 -9.59 23.27 4.06
C VAL A 90 -9.11 22.98 2.64
N ALA A 91 -10.01 23.13 1.65
CA ALA A 91 -9.65 22.98 0.24
C ALA A 91 -8.66 24.05 -0.21
N HIS A 92 -8.79 25.28 0.30
CA HIS A 92 -7.88 26.38 0.00
C HIS A 92 -6.43 26.06 0.39
N ASP A 93 -6.24 25.41 1.55
CA ASP A 93 -4.91 25.01 2.04
C ASP A 93 -4.37 23.76 1.35
N LEU A 94 -5.25 22.80 1.03
CA LEU A 94 -4.83 21.50 0.47
C LEU A 94 -4.60 21.51 -1.04
N LEU A 95 -5.49 22.13 -1.82
CA LEU A 95 -5.46 22.04 -3.28
C LEU A 95 -4.13 22.52 -3.89
N PRO A 96 -3.47 23.59 -3.40
CA PRO A 96 -2.16 24.00 -3.91
C PRO A 96 -1.04 22.96 -3.72
N LEU A 97 -1.23 21.97 -2.84
CA LEU A 97 -0.26 20.92 -2.53
C LEU A 97 -0.44 19.68 -3.41
N VAL A 98 -1.62 19.54 -4.04
CA VAL A 98 -1.93 18.47 -4.99
C VAL A 98 -1.30 18.83 -6.32
N GLU A 99 -0.39 17.99 -6.81
CA GLU A 99 0.32 18.22 -8.08
C GLU A 99 -0.35 17.50 -9.25
N ASP A 100 -1.03 16.38 -8.98
CA ASP A 100 -1.69 15.61 -10.04
C ASP A 100 -3.01 16.24 -10.47
N ASP A 101 -3.19 16.42 -11.77
CA ASP A 101 -4.41 16.88 -12.41
C ASP A 101 -5.20 15.77 -13.10
N ASN A 102 -4.74 14.51 -13.01
CA ASN A 102 -5.34 13.35 -13.65
C ASN A 102 -5.87 12.35 -12.59
N TRP A 103 -5.76 11.05 -12.88
CA TRP A 103 -6.34 9.98 -12.07
C TRP A 103 -5.81 9.89 -10.64
N PHE A 104 -4.61 10.40 -10.37
CA PHE A 104 -4.01 10.32 -9.04
C PHE A 104 -4.43 11.47 -8.11
N PHE A 105 -5.12 12.49 -8.63
CA PHE A 105 -5.63 13.64 -7.88
C PHE A 105 -6.35 13.22 -6.59
N ASP A 106 -7.31 12.30 -6.70
CA ASP A 106 -8.13 11.85 -5.57
C ASP A 106 -7.29 11.25 -4.45
N THR A 107 -6.29 10.46 -4.83
CA THR A 107 -5.41 9.77 -3.89
C THR A 107 -4.48 10.77 -3.21
N GLU A 108 -3.89 11.68 -3.99
CA GLU A 108 -2.99 12.69 -3.46
C GLU A 108 -3.72 13.61 -2.48
N LEU A 109 -4.91 14.10 -2.84
CA LEU A 109 -5.76 14.90 -1.96
C LEU A 109 -6.05 14.17 -0.64
N LEU A 110 -6.49 12.91 -0.70
CA LEU A 110 -6.86 12.16 0.50
C LEU A 110 -5.67 11.82 1.41
N VAL A 111 -4.53 11.49 0.81
CA VAL A 111 -3.32 11.17 1.57
C VAL A 111 -2.77 12.42 2.25
N ILE A 112 -2.73 13.56 1.56
CA ILE A 112 -2.31 14.83 2.18
C ILE A 112 -3.28 15.18 3.29
N ALA A 113 -4.60 15.14 3.05
CA ALA A 113 -5.63 15.44 4.03
C ALA A 113 -5.47 14.61 5.32
N GLN A 114 -5.25 13.30 5.17
CA GLN A 114 -5.02 12.43 6.32
C GLN A 114 -3.71 12.76 7.05
N ARG A 115 -2.62 13.06 6.31
CA ARG A 115 -1.31 13.37 6.90
C ARG A 115 -1.35 14.66 7.72
N VAL A 116 -2.10 15.66 7.26
CA VAL A 116 -2.34 16.89 8.02
C VAL A 116 -3.39 16.72 9.13
N GLY A 117 -3.94 15.53 9.32
CA GLY A 117 -4.80 15.18 10.46
C GLY A 117 -6.27 15.61 10.31
N LEU A 118 -6.76 15.74 9.09
CA LEU A 118 -8.17 16.03 8.83
C LEU A 118 -9.06 14.82 9.13
N ARG A 119 -10.28 15.11 9.56
CA ARG A 119 -11.33 14.11 9.79
C ARG A 119 -11.98 13.77 8.45
N ILE A 120 -11.72 12.55 7.98
CA ILE A 120 -12.27 12.02 6.74
C ILE A 120 -13.44 11.09 7.09
N HIS A 121 -14.62 11.36 6.53
CA HIS A 121 -15.80 10.52 6.67
C HIS A 121 -16.08 9.75 5.37
N GLU A 122 -16.48 8.49 5.48
CA GLU A 122 -16.79 7.64 4.34
C GLU A 122 -18.28 7.34 4.29
N VAL A 123 -18.92 7.71 3.19
CA VAL A 123 -20.34 7.48 2.92
C VAL A 123 -20.46 6.30 1.95
N PRO A 124 -21.09 5.19 2.35
CA PRO A 124 -21.36 4.09 1.43
C PRO A 124 -22.22 4.57 0.26
N VAL A 125 -21.80 4.26 -0.97
CA VAL A 125 -22.53 4.61 -2.18
C VAL A 125 -22.93 3.38 -2.98
N ASP A 126 -24.10 3.46 -3.62
CA ASP A 126 -24.51 2.52 -4.66
C ASP A 126 -23.90 2.98 -5.98
N TRP A 127 -23.18 2.07 -6.66
CA TRP A 127 -22.40 2.38 -7.86
C TRP A 127 -22.57 1.31 -8.93
N VAL A 128 -22.84 1.73 -10.15
CA VAL A 128 -23.03 0.85 -11.30
C VAL A 128 -21.93 1.13 -12.32
N ASP A 129 -21.21 0.08 -12.73
CA ASP A 129 -20.15 0.18 -13.73
C ASP A 129 -20.74 0.52 -15.10
N ASP A 130 -20.17 1.52 -15.78
CA ASP A 130 -20.43 1.74 -17.20
C ASP A 130 -19.74 0.62 -18.01
N PRO A 131 -20.51 -0.22 -18.73
CA PRO A 131 -19.96 -1.32 -19.52
C PRO A 131 -19.01 -0.87 -20.64
N ASP A 132 -19.04 0.41 -21.05
CA ASP A 132 -18.29 0.93 -22.20
C ASP A 132 -16.94 1.60 -21.83
N SER A 133 -16.49 1.47 -20.59
CA SER A 133 -15.26 2.14 -20.14
C SER A 133 -13.99 1.53 -20.76
N ARG A 134 -13.35 2.28 -21.67
CA ARG A 134 -12.11 1.98 -22.40
C ARG A 134 -10.83 2.32 -21.62
N VAL A 135 -10.84 2.19 -20.30
CA VAL A 135 -9.68 2.56 -19.47
C VAL A 135 -8.55 1.53 -19.62
N ASP A 136 -7.38 2.01 -20.08
CA ASP A 136 -6.15 1.22 -20.07
C ASP A 136 -5.66 1.04 -18.63
N VAL A 137 -5.96 -0.14 -18.09
CA VAL A 137 -5.61 -0.55 -16.73
C VAL A 137 -4.11 -0.46 -16.45
N VAL A 138 -3.26 -0.79 -17.43
CA VAL A 138 -1.81 -0.86 -17.21
C VAL A 138 -1.22 0.53 -17.18
N ALA A 139 -1.66 1.41 -18.09
CA ALA A 139 -1.26 2.81 -18.10
C ALA A 139 -1.64 3.49 -16.78
N THR A 140 -2.90 3.32 -16.35
CA THR A 140 -3.44 3.90 -15.11
C THR A 140 -2.67 3.41 -13.88
N ALA A 141 -2.45 2.09 -13.75
CA ALA A 141 -1.71 1.54 -12.62
C ALA A 141 -0.25 2.03 -12.57
N ARG A 142 0.39 2.25 -13.72
CA ARG A 142 1.76 2.78 -13.79
C ARG A 142 1.80 4.26 -13.39
N GLU A 143 0.81 5.03 -13.81
CA GLU A 143 0.65 6.44 -13.43
C GLU A 143 0.41 6.57 -11.93
N ASP A 144 -0.52 5.80 -11.38
CA ASP A 144 -0.82 5.74 -9.96
C ASP A 144 0.42 5.39 -9.13
N LEU A 145 1.19 4.37 -9.54
CA LEU A 145 2.40 3.98 -8.81
C LEU A 145 3.48 5.08 -8.85
N ARG A 146 3.63 5.77 -9.99
CA ARG A 146 4.51 6.95 -10.07
C ARG A 146 4.02 8.06 -9.14
N GLY A 147 2.71 8.29 -9.08
CA GLY A 147 2.06 9.23 -8.16
C GLY A 147 2.40 8.90 -6.70
N VAL A 148 2.27 7.63 -6.29
CA VAL A 148 2.65 7.18 -4.94
C VAL A 148 4.12 7.46 -4.64
N VAL A 149 5.02 7.15 -5.58
CA VAL A 149 6.46 7.41 -5.41
C VAL A 149 6.76 8.91 -5.34
N ARG A 150 6.11 9.73 -6.18
CA ARG A 150 6.23 11.19 -6.17
C ARG A 150 5.80 11.75 -4.83
N LEU A 151 4.61 11.37 -4.37
CA LEU A 151 4.04 11.82 -3.11
C LEU A 151 4.91 11.43 -1.90
N LEU A 152 5.43 10.19 -1.87
CA LEU A 152 6.38 9.75 -0.86
C LEU A 152 7.67 10.60 -0.85
N ARG A 153 8.20 10.95 -2.03
CA ARG A 153 9.38 11.83 -2.14
C ARG A 153 9.05 13.25 -1.67
N SER A 154 7.87 13.78 -2.00
CA SER A 154 7.43 15.10 -1.56
C SER A 154 7.32 15.21 -0.04
N PHE A 155 6.82 14.16 0.63
CA PHE A 155 6.86 14.10 2.09
C PHE A 155 8.30 14.00 2.64
N ALA A 156 9.13 13.13 2.06
CA ALA A 156 10.51 12.93 2.53
C ALA A 156 11.40 14.17 2.32
N GLY A 157 11.17 14.91 1.24
CA GLY A 157 11.89 16.14 0.89
C GLY A 157 11.33 17.40 1.55
N GLY A 158 10.25 17.30 2.33
CA GLY A 158 9.62 18.45 3.00
C GLY A 158 8.90 19.43 2.07
N ARG A 159 8.66 19.07 0.81
CA ARG A 159 7.90 19.90 -0.15
C ARG A 159 6.46 20.10 0.32
N ILE A 160 5.88 19.08 0.96
CA ILE A 160 4.57 19.17 1.61
C ILE A 160 4.81 19.45 3.11
N PRO A 161 4.52 20.66 3.61
CA PRO A 161 4.88 21.09 4.96
C PRO A 161 3.86 20.59 5.99
N VAL A 162 3.77 19.28 6.17
CA VAL A 162 2.75 18.63 7.01
C VAL A 162 2.68 19.20 8.43
N ALA A 163 3.84 19.40 9.09
CA ALA A 163 3.87 19.90 10.46
C ALA A 163 3.31 21.33 10.58
N ARG A 164 3.61 22.20 9.61
CA ARG A 164 3.10 23.57 9.57
C ARG A 164 1.59 23.58 9.39
N LEU A 165 1.08 22.82 8.43
CA LEU A 165 -0.36 22.73 8.15
C LEU A 165 -1.13 22.13 9.33
N ARG A 166 -0.55 21.14 10.03
CA ARG A 166 -1.15 20.60 11.26
C ARG A 166 -1.31 21.67 12.34
N ALA A 167 -0.28 22.50 12.53
CA ALA A 167 -0.32 23.59 13.49
C ALA A 167 -1.34 24.67 13.08
N GLU A 168 -1.34 25.09 11.80
CA GLU A 168 -2.29 26.07 11.25
C GLU A 168 -3.76 25.58 11.38
N LEU A 169 -4.00 24.28 11.20
CA LEU A 169 -5.33 23.66 11.32
C LEU A 169 -5.69 23.22 12.75
N GLY A 170 -4.83 23.47 13.75
CA GLY A 170 -5.04 23.10 15.15
C GLY A 170 -5.09 21.58 15.42
N ARG A 171 -4.35 20.78 14.65
CA ARG A 171 -4.39 19.30 14.67
C ARG A 171 -3.17 18.64 15.32
N ASP A 172 -2.46 19.35 16.19
CA ASP A 172 -1.29 18.81 16.90
C ASP A 172 -1.61 17.79 18.00
N ALA A 173 -2.89 17.57 18.32
CA ALA A 173 -3.32 16.50 19.20
C ALA A 173 -3.01 15.12 18.59
N GLU A 174 -2.32 14.26 19.35
CA GLU A 174 -1.91 12.91 18.95
C GLU A 174 -3.06 12.09 18.35
N VAL A 175 -2.90 11.64 17.10
CA VAL A 175 -3.79 10.65 16.49
C VAL A 175 -3.45 9.27 17.09
N PRO A 176 -4.37 8.62 17.84
CA PRO A 176 -4.10 7.29 18.41
C PRO A 176 -3.90 6.25 17.30
N SER A 177 -2.99 5.30 17.50
CA SER A 177 -2.87 4.13 16.62
C SER A 177 -4.17 3.33 16.64
N THR A 178 -4.73 3.04 15.47
CA THR A 178 -6.07 2.46 15.27
C THR A 178 -6.25 1.00 15.76
N VAL A 179 -5.22 0.37 16.33
CA VAL A 179 -5.30 -0.97 16.94
C VAL A 179 -4.45 -1.02 18.21
N PRO A 180 -5.03 -1.32 19.39
CA PRO A 180 -4.27 -1.55 20.62
C PRO A 180 -3.25 -2.69 20.45
N GLY A 181 -1.99 -2.47 20.85
CA GLY A 181 -0.95 -3.51 20.85
C GLY A 181 -0.15 -3.68 19.55
N VAL A 182 -0.48 -2.98 18.46
CA VAL A 182 0.32 -3.01 17.21
C VAL A 182 1.21 -1.75 17.14
N PRO A 183 2.55 -1.88 17.26
CA PRO A 183 3.47 -0.76 17.11
C PRO A 183 3.25 0.05 15.82
N ARG A 184 3.30 1.38 15.93
CA ARG A 184 3.11 2.34 14.84
C ARG A 184 3.97 1.97 13.61
N GLY A 185 3.35 1.92 12.43
CA GLY A 185 4.05 1.70 11.15
C GLY A 185 4.38 0.25 10.79
N MET A 186 3.98 -0.75 11.60
CA MET A 186 4.26 -2.17 11.31
C MET A 186 3.68 -2.62 9.96
N PHE A 187 2.45 -2.22 9.63
CA PHE A 187 1.82 -2.57 8.35
C PHE A 187 2.60 -1.98 7.15
N GLY A 188 3.10 -0.74 7.29
CA GLY A 188 3.95 -0.13 6.26
C GLY A 188 5.32 -0.78 6.15
N GLN A 189 5.91 -1.26 7.26
CA GLN A 189 7.11 -2.10 7.23
C GLN A 189 6.82 -3.42 6.51
N LEU A 190 5.68 -4.06 6.76
CA LEU A 190 5.30 -5.32 6.11
C LEU A 190 5.16 -5.14 4.59
N LEU A 191 4.53 -4.05 4.12
CA LEU A 191 4.43 -3.80 2.68
C LEU A 191 5.79 -3.48 2.04
N ARG A 192 6.64 -2.69 2.69
CA ARG A 192 8.01 -2.44 2.20
C ARG A 192 8.82 -3.74 2.13
N PHE A 193 8.69 -4.58 3.16
CA PHE A 193 9.29 -5.90 3.18
C PHE A 193 8.81 -6.77 2.02
N GLY A 194 7.49 -6.83 1.78
CA GLY A 194 6.90 -7.54 0.65
C GLY A 194 7.38 -7.01 -0.70
N GLY A 195 7.42 -5.69 -0.88
CA GLY A 195 7.92 -5.04 -2.10
C GLY A 195 9.39 -5.33 -2.37
N VAL A 196 10.25 -5.28 -1.34
CA VAL A 196 11.65 -5.71 -1.44
C VAL A 196 11.75 -7.19 -1.80
N GLY A 197 10.87 -8.03 -1.24
CA GLY A 197 10.74 -9.45 -1.59
C GLY A 197 10.48 -9.66 -3.08
N VAL A 198 9.42 -9.04 -3.62
CA VAL A 198 9.06 -9.13 -5.05
C VAL A 198 10.22 -8.68 -5.94
N LEU A 199 10.83 -7.53 -5.64
CA LEU A 199 11.96 -7.02 -6.42
C LEU A 199 13.17 -7.98 -6.38
N SER A 200 13.42 -8.60 -5.22
CA SER A 200 14.51 -9.58 -5.06
C SER A 200 14.24 -10.86 -5.86
N THR A 201 12.99 -11.31 -5.92
CA THR A 201 12.59 -12.47 -6.75
C THR A 201 12.78 -12.18 -8.24
N LEU A 202 12.41 -10.99 -8.70
CA LEU A 202 12.67 -10.57 -10.09
C LEU A 202 14.17 -10.51 -10.39
N ALA A 203 14.95 -9.90 -9.49
CA ALA A 203 16.41 -9.85 -9.61
C ALA A 203 17.04 -11.25 -9.66
N TYR A 204 16.51 -12.20 -8.87
CA TYR A 204 16.95 -13.60 -8.87
C TYR A 204 16.76 -14.22 -10.26
N PHE A 205 15.58 -14.08 -10.88
CA PHE A 205 15.33 -14.63 -12.20
C PHE A 205 16.23 -14.02 -13.27
N VAL A 206 16.46 -12.71 -13.23
CA VAL A 206 17.38 -12.03 -14.15
C VAL A 206 18.80 -12.56 -14.01
N LEU A 207 19.31 -12.68 -12.78
CA LEU A 207 20.65 -13.23 -12.51
C LEU A 207 20.75 -14.70 -12.93
N TYR A 208 19.76 -15.51 -12.58
CA TYR A 208 19.73 -16.94 -12.95
C TYR A 208 19.76 -17.12 -14.47
N LEU A 209 18.85 -16.45 -15.20
CA LEU A 209 18.78 -16.57 -16.66
C LEU A 209 20.05 -16.05 -17.33
N GLY A 210 20.61 -14.94 -16.85
CA GLY A 210 21.85 -14.38 -17.41
C GLY A 210 23.09 -15.23 -17.16
N MET A 211 23.12 -15.99 -16.07
CA MET A 211 24.27 -16.84 -15.71
C MET A 211 24.12 -18.30 -16.14
N ARG A 212 22.89 -18.77 -16.38
CA ARG A 212 22.57 -20.18 -16.63
C ARG A 212 23.41 -20.77 -17.75
N ASP A 213 23.55 -20.06 -18.87
CA ASP A 213 24.26 -20.55 -20.05
C ASP A 213 25.78 -20.48 -19.90
N LEU A 214 26.29 -19.66 -18.98
CA LEU A 214 27.72 -19.45 -18.74
C LEU A 214 28.29 -20.41 -17.68
N THR A 215 27.56 -20.64 -16.60
CA THR A 215 28.05 -21.40 -15.43
C THR A 215 27.33 -22.73 -15.22
N GLY A 216 26.29 -23.00 -16.00
CA GLY A 216 25.38 -24.13 -15.81
C GLY A 216 24.29 -23.85 -14.74
N PRO A 217 23.21 -24.66 -14.71
CA PRO A 217 22.03 -24.37 -13.90
C PRO A 217 22.27 -24.34 -12.39
N GLN A 218 23.06 -25.28 -11.86
CA GLN A 218 23.30 -25.40 -10.42
C GLN A 218 24.14 -24.24 -9.88
N ALA A 219 25.22 -23.89 -10.57
CA ALA A 219 26.08 -22.78 -10.17
C ALA A 219 25.35 -21.44 -10.32
N ALA A 220 24.60 -21.24 -11.42
CA ALA A 220 23.80 -20.03 -11.63
C ALA A 220 22.74 -19.86 -10.53
N ASN A 221 22.04 -20.94 -10.16
CA ASN A 221 21.06 -20.94 -9.08
C ASN A 221 21.70 -20.55 -7.73
N LEU A 222 22.82 -21.20 -7.37
CA LEU A 222 23.51 -20.92 -6.11
C LEU A 222 23.97 -19.46 -6.02
N VAL A 223 24.60 -18.94 -7.08
CA VAL A 223 25.09 -17.55 -7.10
C VAL A 223 23.91 -16.57 -7.06
N ALA A 224 22.87 -16.80 -7.86
CA ALA A 224 21.69 -15.94 -7.88
C ALA A 224 21.00 -15.90 -6.51
N LEU A 225 20.84 -17.04 -5.84
CA LEU A 225 20.28 -17.11 -4.48
C LEU A 225 21.13 -16.34 -3.47
N LEU A 226 22.46 -16.51 -3.50
CA LEU A 226 23.34 -15.89 -2.52
C LEU A 226 23.42 -14.37 -2.70
N VAL A 227 23.57 -13.90 -3.94
CA VAL A 227 23.58 -12.47 -4.27
C VAL A 227 22.27 -11.81 -3.89
N THR A 228 21.13 -12.43 -4.26
CA THR A 228 19.81 -11.85 -3.93
C THR A 228 19.48 -11.93 -2.45
N ALA A 229 19.94 -12.93 -1.70
CA ALA A 229 19.77 -12.99 -0.25
C ALA A 229 20.50 -11.85 0.47
N ILE A 230 21.75 -11.56 0.06
CA ILE A 230 22.53 -10.44 0.59
C ILE A 230 21.87 -9.10 0.22
N ALA A 231 21.54 -8.92 -1.06
CA ALA A 231 20.91 -7.70 -1.55
C ALA A 231 19.54 -7.44 -0.90
N ASN A 232 18.71 -8.48 -0.73
CA ASN A 232 17.42 -8.40 -0.06
C ASN A 232 17.57 -7.91 1.40
N THR A 233 18.56 -8.44 2.11
CA THR A 233 18.81 -8.05 3.50
C THR A 233 19.32 -6.61 3.58
N ALA A 234 20.21 -6.20 2.68
CA ALA A 234 20.69 -4.82 2.60
C ALA A 234 19.55 -3.83 2.26
N ALA A 235 18.70 -4.19 1.29
CA ALA A 235 17.53 -3.40 0.90
C ALA A 235 16.55 -3.27 2.06
N ASN A 236 16.22 -4.37 2.75
CA ASN A 236 15.34 -4.33 3.93
C ASN A 236 15.94 -3.50 5.08
N ARG A 237 17.25 -3.59 5.31
CA ARG A 237 17.95 -2.78 6.31
C ARG A 237 17.76 -1.29 6.05
N ARG A 238 17.91 -0.84 4.80
CA ARG A 238 17.80 0.59 4.42
C ARG A 238 16.36 1.08 4.25
N VAL A 239 15.53 0.30 3.57
CA VAL A 239 14.18 0.72 3.09
C VAL A 239 13.09 0.35 4.10
N THR A 240 13.15 -0.87 4.64
CA THR A 240 12.10 -1.39 5.53
C THR A 240 12.31 -0.94 6.97
N PHE A 241 13.54 -1.08 7.47
CA PHE A 241 13.87 -0.83 8.88
C PHE A 241 14.63 0.48 9.13
N GLY A 242 15.05 1.19 8.07
CA GLY A 242 15.63 2.54 8.18
C GLY A 242 17.01 2.61 8.82
N VAL A 243 17.71 1.48 8.94
CA VAL A 243 19.06 1.42 9.51
C VAL A 243 20.08 1.91 8.48
N ARG A 244 20.86 2.93 8.84
CA ARG A 244 21.93 3.54 8.03
C ARG A 244 23.31 3.28 8.69
N GLY A 245 24.38 3.28 7.90
CA GLY A 245 25.76 3.02 8.39
C GLY A 245 26.18 1.55 8.34
N SER A 246 27.36 1.19 8.85
CA SER A 246 27.89 -0.18 8.90
C SER A 246 27.61 -0.90 10.23
N ASP A 247 27.09 -0.19 11.23
CA ASP A 247 26.82 -0.75 12.55
C ASP A 247 25.89 -1.96 12.49
N GLY A 248 26.36 -3.06 13.08
CA GLY A 248 25.63 -4.33 13.13
C GLY A 248 25.42 -5.02 11.78
N ALA A 249 26.02 -4.55 10.68
CA ALA A 249 25.77 -5.07 9.34
C ALA A 249 26.02 -6.59 9.23
N LEU A 250 27.13 -7.08 9.79
CA LEU A 250 27.45 -8.52 9.84
C LEU A 250 26.34 -9.32 10.56
N ARG A 251 25.87 -8.84 11.72
CA ARG A 251 24.78 -9.49 12.47
C ARG A 251 23.47 -9.48 11.69
N HIS A 252 23.19 -8.39 10.98
CA HIS A 252 21.96 -8.24 10.19
C HIS A 252 21.97 -9.18 8.97
N HIS A 253 23.11 -9.29 8.27
CA HIS A 253 23.28 -10.22 7.16
C HIS A 253 23.25 -11.68 7.63
N ALA A 254 23.92 -12.01 8.73
CA ALA A 254 23.87 -13.35 9.32
C ALA A 254 22.44 -13.72 9.74
N GLY A 255 21.73 -12.81 10.41
CA GLY A 255 20.33 -13.02 10.80
C GLY A 255 19.39 -13.14 9.58
N GLY A 256 19.62 -12.34 8.53
CA GLY A 256 18.88 -12.46 7.26
C GLY A 256 19.11 -13.79 6.56
N LEU A 257 20.34 -14.31 6.59
CA LEU A 257 20.68 -15.62 6.03
C LEU A 257 20.05 -16.76 6.85
N ILE A 258 20.11 -16.70 8.18
CA ILE A 258 19.47 -17.68 9.06
C ILE A 258 17.96 -17.71 8.80
N ALA A 259 17.30 -16.55 8.75
CA ALA A 259 15.87 -16.48 8.48
C ALA A 259 15.50 -17.02 7.09
N PHE A 260 16.37 -16.84 6.09
CA PHE A 260 16.21 -17.46 4.78
C PHE A 260 16.35 -18.98 4.82
N LEU A 261 17.36 -19.51 5.51
CA LEU A 261 17.56 -20.96 5.67
C LEU A 261 16.42 -21.64 6.43
N VAL A 262 15.91 -21.00 7.48
CA VAL A 262 14.71 -21.47 8.19
C VAL A 262 13.50 -21.51 7.25
N GLY A 263 13.34 -20.47 6.42
CA GLY A 263 12.28 -20.41 5.41
C GLY A 263 12.37 -21.54 4.38
N LEU A 264 13.58 -21.83 3.88
CA LEU A 264 13.83 -22.97 2.98
C LEU A 264 13.53 -24.31 3.66
N GLY A 265 13.97 -24.47 4.91
CA GLY A 265 13.69 -25.68 5.69
C GLY A 265 12.19 -25.89 5.89
N LEU A 266 11.43 -24.83 6.12
CA LEU A 266 9.98 -24.89 6.27
C LEU A 266 9.30 -25.32 4.96
N THR A 267 9.67 -24.74 3.81
CA THR A 267 9.05 -25.09 2.53
C THR A 267 9.45 -26.49 2.06
N SER A 268 10.75 -26.80 2.05
CA SER A 268 11.24 -28.14 1.66
C SER A 268 10.76 -29.22 2.62
N GLY A 269 10.76 -28.94 3.93
CA GLY A 269 10.24 -29.84 4.96
C GLY A 269 8.74 -30.09 4.83
N SER A 270 7.95 -29.07 4.47
CA SER A 270 6.51 -29.22 4.26
C SER A 270 6.18 -30.17 3.10
N LEU A 271 6.94 -30.11 2.01
CA LEU A 271 6.82 -31.05 0.89
C LEU A 271 7.26 -32.46 1.28
N TRP A 272 8.36 -32.57 2.02
CA TRP A 272 8.85 -33.87 2.49
C TRP A 272 7.80 -34.56 3.36
N VAL A 273 7.22 -33.86 4.34
CA VAL A 273 6.14 -34.40 5.18
C VAL A 273 4.91 -34.77 4.34
N LEU A 274 4.53 -33.93 3.37
CA LEU A 274 3.40 -34.23 2.48
C LEU A 274 3.61 -35.56 1.76
N HIS A 275 4.77 -35.79 1.15
CA HIS A 275 5.07 -37.03 0.43
C HIS A 275 5.21 -38.26 1.33
N GLN A 276 5.55 -38.07 2.62
CA GLN A 276 5.55 -39.18 3.59
C GLN A 276 4.13 -39.59 4.00
N VAL A 277 3.21 -38.64 4.10
CA VAL A 277 1.80 -38.90 4.52
C VAL A 277 0.93 -39.29 3.33
N SER A 278 1.20 -38.73 2.16
CA SER A 278 0.48 -38.97 0.91
C SER A 278 1.51 -39.12 -0.21
N PRO A 279 1.83 -40.35 -0.64
CA PRO A 279 2.84 -40.60 -1.67
C PRO A 279 2.49 -39.95 -3.03
N ASP A 280 1.19 -39.90 -3.36
CA ASP A 280 0.64 -39.23 -4.55
C ASP A 280 -0.35 -38.12 -4.14
N PRO A 281 0.15 -36.96 -3.68
CA PRO A 281 -0.71 -35.86 -3.29
C PRO A 281 -1.34 -35.21 -4.53
N ASN A 282 -2.60 -34.78 -4.41
CA ASN A 282 -3.22 -33.96 -5.44
C ASN A 282 -2.42 -32.64 -5.58
N ARG A 283 -2.12 -32.23 -6.81
CA ARG A 283 -1.45 -30.95 -7.14
C ARG A 283 -2.06 -29.75 -6.41
N GLY A 284 -3.38 -29.72 -6.21
CA GLY A 284 -4.05 -28.65 -5.46
C GLY A 284 -3.63 -28.58 -3.99
N ILE A 285 -3.43 -29.74 -3.35
CA ILE A 285 -2.99 -29.84 -1.95
C ILE A 285 -1.51 -29.43 -1.83
N GLU A 286 -0.68 -29.88 -2.77
CA GLU A 286 0.73 -29.51 -2.82
C GLU A 286 0.91 -27.99 -2.94
N VAL A 287 0.17 -27.36 -3.88
CA VAL A 287 0.17 -25.90 -4.04
C VAL A 287 -0.35 -25.20 -2.78
N ALA A 288 -1.42 -25.69 -2.16
CA ALA A 288 -1.96 -25.08 -0.94
C ALA A 288 -0.96 -25.11 0.23
N ILE A 289 -0.26 -26.24 0.42
CA ILE A 289 0.78 -26.40 1.45
C ILE A 289 1.95 -25.46 1.15
N LEU A 290 2.40 -25.38 -0.11
CA LEU A 290 3.47 -24.48 -0.50
C LEU A 290 3.11 -23.01 -0.29
N VAL A 291 1.87 -22.61 -0.59
CA VAL A 291 1.39 -21.24 -0.35
C VAL A 291 1.39 -20.93 1.14
N LEU A 292 0.87 -21.85 1.97
CA LEU A 292 0.83 -21.67 3.43
C LEU A 292 2.23 -21.62 4.04
N ALA A 293 3.11 -22.54 3.65
CA ALA A 293 4.49 -22.59 4.10
C ALA A 293 5.25 -21.32 3.69
N ASN A 294 5.08 -20.84 2.46
CA ASN A 294 5.70 -19.57 2.01
C ASN A 294 5.16 -18.36 2.78
N ALA A 295 3.86 -18.32 3.09
CA ALA A 295 3.26 -17.24 3.88
C ALA A 295 3.84 -17.21 5.31
N ILE A 296 3.92 -18.37 5.98
CA ILE A 296 4.50 -18.50 7.32
C ILE A 296 6.00 -18.15 7.29
N SER A 297 6.75 -18.68 6.33
CA SER A 297 8.17 -18.37 6.12
C SER A 297 8.42 -16.86 5.97
N THR A 298 7.59 -16.19 5.15
CA THR A 298 7.67 -14.73 4.95
C THR A 298 7.40 -13.96 6.24
N LEU A 299 6.39 -14.38 7.01
CA LEU A 299 6.05 -13.76 8.29
C LEU A 299 7.17 -13.93 9.33
N VAL A 300 7.68 -15.15 9.47
CA VAL A 300 8.81 -15.47 10.38
C VAL A 300 10.03 -14.64 10.00
N ARG A 301 10.35 -14.55 8.71
CA ARG A 301 11.48 -13.75 8.21
C ARG A 301 11.31 -12.27 8.52
N PHE A 302 10.11 -11.73 8.31
CA PHE A 302 9.80 -10.35 8.66
C PHE A 302 9.98 -10.09 10.16
N LEU A 303 9.41 -10.93 11.01
CA LEU A 303 9.49 -10.79 12.47
C LEU A 303 10.93 -10.91 12.98
N ALA A 304 11.69 -11.88 12.47
CA ALA A 304 13.09 -12.07 12.82
C ALA A 304 13.94 -10.84 12.46
N LEU A 305 13.82 -10.36 11.22
CA LEU A 305 14.56 -9.17 10.78
C LEU A 305 14.14 -7.92 11.52
N ARG A 306 12.84 -7.80 11.83
CA ARG A 306 12.34 -6.71 12.66
C ARG A 306 12.91 -6.76 14.07
N GLN A 307 12.94 -7.93 14.72
CA GLN A 307 13.52 -8.05 16.06
C GLN A 307 15.02 -7.71 16.05
N LEU A 308 15.75 -8.17 15.03
CA LEU A 308 17.18 -7.91 14.86
C LEU A 308 17.49 -6.43 14.59
N MET A 309 16.66 -5.74 13.81
CA MET A 309 16.95 -4.40 13.30
C MET A 309 16.15 -3.28 13.97
N ALA A 310 15.08 -3.59 14.72
CA ALA A 310 14.29 -2.59 15.46
C ALA A 310 14.89 -2.24 16.84
N HIS A 311 15.81 -3.06 17.36
CA HIS A 311 16.58 -2.73 18.57
C HIS A 311 17.72 -1.79 18.22
N ARG A 312 17.41 -0.50 18.05
CA ARG A 312 18.27 0.69 18.22
C ARG A 312 17.60 1.87 17.51
N ARG A 313 16.66 2.49 18.22
CA ARG A 313 16.45 3.93 18.15
C ARG A 313 16.91 4.51 19.47
#